data_AF-A0A8T6Y9J1-F1
#
_entry.id   AF-A0A8T6Y9J1-F1
#
_cell.length_a   1.000
_cell.length_b   1.000
_cell.length_c   1.000
_cell.angle_alpha   90.00
_cell.angle_beta   90.00
_cell.angle_gamma   90.00
#
_symmetry.space_group_name_H-M   'P 1'
#
loop_
_entity.id
_entity.type
_entity.pdbx_description
1 polymer ?
#
loop_
_entity_poly.entity_id
_entity_poly.type
_entity_poly.pdbx_seq_one_letter_code
_entity_poly.pdbx_strand_id
1 'polypeptide(L)'
;MPGQAGILEDINETYIHNIDALPYSPGIPEKSIQTSGHITGWIDIVGFRQMTRDNGTDYVPGSPADYAIVQYDAWANLDCEGCSIDSMTKNVAVSISGNQTVAVLSIELKYSQTVCSAADSGGGLIYYPEDSDREKRENRVWKLEDGGDGGDEDDSGVSCSTSYYSESATFEDREISPSQFIFPTKQAITIEKYRGVVPKEIIKFRDMDEGIIAYRITTGNGSVMHRRKIGRIETTTKGTFFMNLTLLSVWEKTGSGIYHWRDDPIMGDDEITDIIFDTAYGPALNIDFRSEMVYHENKETNIQPGVWSVIYLVLIFFTGIYIMHKSSRF
;
A
#
# COMPACT_ATOMS: atom_id res chain seq x y z
N MET A 1 -10.76 -22.50 -29.62
CA MET A 1 -10.12 -21.21 -29.94
C MET A 1 -8.64 -21.36 -29.65
N PRO A 2 -7.72 -21.08 -30.60
CA PRO A 2 -6.29 -21.14 -30.33
C PRO A 2 -5.94 -20.06 -29.30
N GLY A 3 -5.27 -20.47 -28.22
CA GLY A 3 -4.96 -19.62 -27.09
C GLY A 3 -4.04 -18.46 -27.46
N GLN A 4 -4.44 -17.24 -27.10
CA GLN A 4 -3.57 -16.05 -27.05
C GLN A 4 -2.57 -16.17 -25.90
N ALA A 5 -1.68 -17.16 -25.93
CA ALA A 5 -0.64 -17.33 -24.91
C ALA A 5 0.48 -16.28 -25.02
N GLY A 6 0.59 -15.56 -26.14
CA GLY A 6 1.73 -14.65 -26.39
C GLY A 6 1.62 -13.23 -25.83
N ILE A 7 0.45 -12.78 -25.35
CA ILE A 7 0.30 -11.42 -24.79
C ILE A 7 0.73 -11.37 -23.32
N LEU A 8 0.74 -12.50 -22.61
CA LEU A 8 1.01 -12.52 -21.16
C LEU A 8 2.51 -12.59 -20.80
N GLU A 9 3.39 -12.98 -21.72
CA GLU A 9 4.83 -13.11 -21.43
C GLU A 9 5.55 -11.75 -21.33
N ASP A 10 5.16 -10.75 -22.13
CA ASP A 10 5.68 -9.38 -22.04
C ASP A 10 5.05 -8.54 -20.89
N ILE A 11 4.01 -9.06 -20.24
CA ILE A 11 3.28 -8.40 -19.13
C ILE A 11 3.91 -8.72 -17.77
N ASN A 12 4.85 -9.67 -17.67
CA ASN A 12 5.18 -10.27 -16.39
C ASN A 12 6.15 -9.47 -15.50
N GLU A 13 6.86 -8.46 -16.03
CA GLU A 13 7.87 -7.73 -15.23
C GLU A 13 7.33 -6.49 -14.49
N THR A 14 6.19 -5.94 -14.92
CA THR A 14 5.68 -4.67 -14.38
C THR A 14 4.25 -4.72 -13.86
N TYR A 15 3.57 -5.85 -14.03
CA TYR A 15 2.19 -6.01 -13.61
C TYR A 15 2.06 -6.98 -12.43
N ILE A 16 1.21 -6.60 -11.48
CA ILE A 16 0.94 -7.34 -10.26
C ILE A 16 -0.57 -7.43 -10.02
N HIS A 17 -0.97 -8.49 -9.31
CA HIS A 17 -2.37 -8.75 -8.95
C HIS A 17 -2.66 -8.49 -7.48
N ASN A 18 -1.62 -8.38 -6.64
CA ASN A 18 -1.73 -8.11 -5.22
C ASN A 18 -0.69 -7.03 -4.88
N ILE A 19 -1.14 -6.02 -4.12
CA ILE A 19 -0.30 -4.92 -3.66
C ILE A 19 0.88 -5.34 -2.80
N ASP A 20 0.80 -6.51 -2.14
CA ASP A 20 1.91 -7.06 -1.35
C ASP A 20 3.12 -7.44 -2.21
N ALA A 21 2.95 -7.51 -3.53
CA ALA A 21 4.04 -7.69 -4.48
C ALA A 21 4.77 -6.37 -4.83
N LEU A 22 4.34 -5.22 -4.29
CA LEU A 22 5.07 -3.97 -4.49
C LEU A 22 6.46 -4.04 -3.84
N PRO A 23 7.53 -3.69 -4.57
CA PRO A 23 8.85 -3.58 -3.97
C PRO A 23 8.87 -2.48 -2.91
N TYR A 24 9.62 -2.71 -1.84
CA TYR A 24 9.84 -1.66 -0.84
C TYR A 24 10.74 -0.57 -1.42
N SER A 25 10.28 0.68 -1.33
CA SER A 25 11.12 1.86 -1.55
C SER A 25 10.93 2.83 -0.40
N PRO A 26 12.01 3.24 0.29
CA PRO A 26 11.90 4.23 1.34
C PRO A 26 11.58 5.62 0.79
N GLY A 27 11.64 5.86 -0.52
CA GLY A 27 11.49 7.17 -1.14
C GLY A 27 12.74 8.06 -1.04
N ILE A 28 12.71 9.20 -1.71
CA ILE A 28 13.75 10.22 -1.78
C ILE A 28 13.20 11.48 -1.11
N PRO A 29 13.73 11.87 0.07
CA PRO A 29 13.16 12.98 0.81
C PRO A 29 13.56 14.34 0.25
N GLU A 30 12.64 15.30 0.31
CA GLU A 30 12.92 16.72 0.12
C GLU A 30 13.35 17.34 1.46
N LYS A 31 14.65 17.59 1.62
CA LYS A 31 15.23 18.03 2.89
C LYS A 31 15.06 19.54 3.09
N SER A 32 13.91 19.95 3.63
CA SER A 32 13.69 21.31 4.13
C SER A 32 14.35 21.49 5.51
N ILE A 33 15.64 21.83 5.52
CA ILE A 33 16.43 21.98 6.75
C ILE A 33 15.97 23.23 7.50
N GLN A 34 15.63 23.05 8.78
CA GLN A 34 15.20 24.10 9.69
C GLN A 34 16.09 24.11 10.94
N THR A 35 16.27 25.28 11.54
CA THR A 35 17.11 25.46 12.75
C THR A 35 16.31 26.21 13.81
N SER A 36 16.39 25.73 15.06
CA SER A 36 15.79 26.33 16.25
C SER A 36 16.74 26.18 17.42
N GLY A 37 17.34 27.30 17.87
CA GLY A 37 18.40 27.27 18.87
C GLY A 37 19.61 26.49 18.35
N HIS A 38 20.10 25.55 19.15
CA HIS A 38 21.22 24.68 18.75
C HIS A 38 20.78 23.46 17.93
N ILE A 39 19.48 23.28 17.68
CA ILE A 39 18.93 22.11 17.00
C ILE A 39 18.70 22.44 15.53
N THR A 40 19.23 21.61 14.63
CA THR A 40 18.92 21.65 13.20
C THR A 40 18.33 20.30 12.77
N GLY A 41 17.31 20.30 11.92
CA GLY A 41 16.72 19.06 11.43
C GLY A 41 15.78 19.25 10.27
N TRP A 42 15.24 18.14 9.79
CA TRP A 42 14.23 18.06 8.74
C TRP A 42 13.38 16.80 8.92
N ILE A 43 12.16 16.84 8.40
CA ILE A 43 11.23 15.73 8.32
C ILE A 43 10.50 15.82 6.98
N ASP A 44 10.22 14.69 6.34
CA ASP A 44 9.51 14.62 5.06
C ASP A 44 8.66 13.36 4.97
N ILE A 45 7.42 13.50 4.52
CA ILE A 45 6.54 12.41 4.13
C ILE A 45 6.86 12.08 2.67
N VAL A 46 7.60 11.00 2.47
CA VAL A 46 8.09 10.62 1.12
C VAL A 46 7.06 9.85 0.30
N GLY A 47 6.01 9.32 0.93
CA GLY A 47 4.94 8.59 0.26
C GLY A 47 4.09 7.76 1.23
N PHE A 48 3.33 6.81 0.69
CA PHE A 48 2.46 5.93 1.45
C PHE A 48 2.70 4.47 1.06
N ARG A 49 2.79 3.59 2.07
CA ARG A 49 2.86 2.13 1.88
C ARG A 49 1.54 1.64 1.30
N GLN A 50 1.60 0.57 0.49
CA GLN A 50 0.40 -0.06 -0.07
C GLN A 50 -0.54 0.96 -0.75
N MET A 51 0.03 1.91 -1.49
CA MET A 51 -0.76 2.87 -2.25
C MET A 51 -1.23 2.25 -3.57
N THR A 52 -2.51 2.39 -3.87
CA THR A 52 -3.06 2.12 -5.20
C THR A 52 -3.49 3.42 -5.85
N ARG A 53 -3.49 3.45 -7.18
CA ARG A 53 -4.12 4.51 -7.96
C ARG A 53 -5.19 3.90 -8.82
N ASP A 54 -6.41 4.41 -8.75
CA ASP A 54 -7.53 3.96 -9.57
C ASP A 54 -8.25 5.18 -10.13
N ASN A 55 -8.37 5.24 -11.47
CA ASN A 55 -8.94 6.38 -12.19
C ASN A 55 -8.37 7.75 -11.73
N GLY A 56 -7.05 7.80 -11.49
CA GLY A 56 -6.35 9.02 -11.06
C GLY A 56 -6.49 9.38 -9.58
N THR A 57 -7.23 8.60 -8.79
CA THR A 57 -7.36 8.81 -7.34
C THR A 57 -6.46 7.83 -6.58
N ASP A 58 -5.72 8.32 -5.59
CA ASP A 58 -4.84 7.50 -4.76
C ASP A 58 -5.58 6.96 -3.54
N TYR A 59 -5.37 5.68 -3.23
CA TYR A 59 -5.99 4.99 -2.11
C TYR A 59 -4.97 4.23 -1.24
N VAL A 60 -5.29 4.11 0.05
CA VAL A 60 -4.60 3.25 1.03
C VAL A 60 -5.63 2.42 1.81
N PRO A 61 -5.28 1.24 2.34
CA PRO A 61 -6.28 0.32 2.92
C PRO A 61 -6.76 0.72 4.32
N GLY A 62 -6.20 1.78 4.91
CA GLY A 62 -6.54 2.26 6.24
C GLY A 62 -6.31 3.76 6.41
N SER A 63 -6.04 4.20 7.63
CA SER A 63 -5.71 5.59 7.95
C SER A 63 -4.43 6.01 7.23
N PRO A 64 -4.42 7.07 6.41
CA PRO A 64 -3.21 7.59 5.77
C PRO A 64 -2.02 7.82 6.71
N ALA A 65 -2.25 8.15 7.99
CA ALA A 65 -1.19 8.30 8.98
C ALA A 65 -0.46 6.98 9.27
N ASP A 66 -1.18 5.86 9.32
CA ASP A 66 -0.60 4.53 9.61
C ASP A 66 0.19 3.99 8.42
N TYR A 67 -0.07 4.50 7.22
CA TYR A 67 0.57 4.08 5.97
C TYR A 67 1.64 5.05 5.49
N ALA A 68 1.78 6.23 6.10
CA ALA A 68 2.80 7.19 5.75
C ALA A 68 4.21 6.60 5.88
N ILE A 69 5.06 6.91 4.91
CA ILE A 69 6.50 6.68 4.95
C ILE A 69 7.13 8.02 5.30
N VAL A 70 7.77 8.09 6.47
CA VAL A 70 8.37 9.33 6.98
C VAL A 70 9.87 9.13 7.09
N GLN A 71 10.64 10.04 6.50
CA GLN A 71 12.07 10.15 6.70
C GLN A 71 12.39 11.44 7.43
N TYR A 72 13.43 11.41 8.26
CA TYR A 72 13.80 12.57 9.06
C TYR A 72 15.24 12.46 9.55
N ASP A 73 15.83 13.59 9.89
CA ASP A 73 17.08 13.64 10.65
C ASP A 73 17.19 14.94 11.45
N ALA A 74 18.05 14.93 12.45
CA ALA A 74 18.41 16.10 13.23
C ALA A 74 19.79 15.97 13.84
N TRP A 75 20.44 17.10 14.01
CA TRP A 75 21.74 17.26 14.64
C TRP A 75 21.78 18.56 15.45
N ALA A 76 22.76 18.69 16.33
CA ALA A 76 22.98 19.92 17.07
C ALA A 76 24.33 20.52 16.70
N ASN A 77 24.39 21.86 16.71
CA ASN A 77 25.64 22.60 16.65
C ASN A 77 25.75 23.49 17.87
N LEU A 78 26.74 23.24 18.73
CA LEU A 78 27.01 24.02 19.93
C LEU A 78 28.18 24.96 19.64
N ASP A 79 27.90 26.21 19.29
CA ASP A 79 28.92 27.23 19.00
C ASP A 79 29.45 27.89 20.30
N CYS A 80 29.74 27.08 21.34
CA CYS A 80 30.22 27.57 22.63
C CYS A 80 31.41 26.78 23.16
N GLU A 81 32.37 27.49 23.77
CA GLU A 81 33.53 26.88 24.40
C GLU A 81 33.13 26.07 25.63
N GLY A 82 33.72 24.88 25.76
CA GLY A 82 33.43 23.95 26.86
C GLY A 82 32.06 23.28 26.80
N CYS A 83 31.33 23.40 25.67
CA CYS A 83 30.04 22.79 25.48
C CYS A 83 30.13 21.33 24.99
N SER A 84 29.27 20.46 25.51
CA SER A 84 29.14 19.06 25.08
C SER A 84 27.69 18.62 25.04
N ILE A 85 27.31 17.88 23.99
CA ILE A 85 25.98 17.27 23.88
C ILE A 85 25.90 16.10 24.86
N ASP A 86 24.96 16.16 25.80
CA ASP A 86 24.70 15.08 26.75
C ASP A 86 23.75 14.03 26.14
N SER A 87 22.69 14.49 25.46
CA SER A 87 21.74 13.62 24.76
C SER A 87 20.90 14.39 23.74
N MET A 88 20.50 13.72 22.66
CA MET A 88 19.49 14.21 21.72
C MET A 88 18.43 13.13 21.50
N THR A 89 17.21 13.38 21.96
CA THR A 89 16.07 12.46 21.76
C THR A 89 15.21 12.95 20.60
N LYS A 90 14.92 12.06 19.64
CA LYS A 90 14.08 12.32 18.47
C LYS A 90 12.80 11.50 18.59
N ASN A 91 11.65 12.15 18.56
CA ASN A 91 10.34 11.49 18.58
C ASN A 91 9.53 11.92 17.35
N VAL A 92 9.02 10.96 16.59
CA VAL A 92 8.19 11.23 15.42
C VAL A 92 6.77 10.76 15.67
N ALA A 93 5.82 11.63 15.37
CA ALA A 93 4.40 11.33 15.38
C ALA A 93 3.79 11.66 14.02
N VAL A 94 2.85 10.84 13.57
CA VAL A 94 2.09 11.07 12.34
C VAL A 94 0.61 11.12 12.69
N SER A 95 -0.10 12.07 12.12
CA SER A 95 -1.53 12.29 12.38
C SER A 95 -2.25 12.75 11.12
N ILE A 96 -3.59 12.79 11.16
CA ILE A 96 -4.42 13.33 10.09
C ILE A 96 -5.03 14.64 10.56
N SER A 97 -4.92 15.68 9.73
CA SER A 97 -5.51 16.99 9.96
C SER A 97 -6.26 17.43 8.69
N GLY A 98 -7.58 17.24 8.66
CA GLY A 98 -8.38 17.51 7.47
C GLY A 98 -8.10 16.49 6.37
N ASN A 99 -7.73 16.95 5.17
CA ASN A 99 -7.33 16.10 4.04
C ASN A 99 -5.80 15.93 3.93
N GLN A 100 -5.07 16.23 5.00
CA GLN A 100 -3.61 16.16 5.03
C GLN A 100 -3.13 15.18 6.08
N THR A 101 -2.08 14.45 5.73
CA THR A 101 -1.27 13.66 6.66
C THR A 101 -0.14 14.58 7.14
N VAL A 102 0.00 14.70 8.45
CA VAL A 102 0.97 15.60 9.10
C VAL A 102 1.96 14.76 9.88
N ALA A 103 3.24 14.95 9.61
CA ALA A 103 4.32 14.30 10.35
C ALA A 103 5.09 15.36 11.15
N VAL A 104 5.25 15.11 12.46
CA VAL A 104 5.91 16.03 13.39
C VAL A 104 7.11 15.33 14.02
N LEU A 105 8.29 15.92 13.88
CA LEU A 105 9.52 15.54 14.57
C LEU A 105 9.71 16.45 15.78
N SER A 106 9.61 15.90 16.98
CA SER A 106 9.92 16.57 18.24
C SER A 106 11.29 16.16 18.73
N ILE A 107 12.15 17.14 19.04
CA ILE A 107 13.53 16.92 19.48
C ILE A 107 13.72 17.56 20.85
N GLU A 108 14.34 16.82 21.75
CA GLU A 108 14.85 17.32 23.03
C GLU A 108 16.38 17.19 23.05
N LEU A 109 17.07 18.32 23.08
CA LEU A 109 18.51 18.41 23.23
C LEU A 109 18.84 18.72 24.69
N LYS A 110 19.77 17.95 25.27
CA LYS A 110 20.42 18.25 26.54
C LYS A 110 21.89 18.40 26.31
N TYR A 111 22.46 19.48 26.82
CA TYR A 111 23.88 19.76 26.70
C TYR A 111 24.38 20.43 27.97
N SER A 112 25.68 20.35 28.19
CA SER A 112 26.34 20.94 29.32
C SER A 112 27.44 21.87 28.85
N GLN A 113 27.73 22.90 29.65
CA GLN A 113 28.86 23.80 29.42
C GLN A 113 29.73 23.83 30.66
N THR A 114 31.02 23.53 30.51
CA THR A 114 31.99 23.64 31.59
C THR A 114 32.86 24.86 31.38
N VAL A 115 32.88 25.76 32.37
CA VAL A 115 33.71 26.96 32.39
C VAL A 115 34.67 26.86 33.56
N CYS A 116 35.97 26.94 33.29
CA CYS A 116 37.02 26.97 34.29
C CYS A 116 37.62 28.37 34.39
N SER A 117 37.69 28.91 35.61
CA SER A 117 38.35 30.18 35.89
C SER A 117 39.64 29.93 36.67
N ALA A 118 40.78 30.40 36.14
CA ALA A 118 42.01 30.48 36.93
C ALA A 118 41.85 31.57 38.00
N ALA A 119 42.30 31.29 39.22
CA ALA A 119 42.34 32.26 40.30
C ALA A 119 43.42 33.31 40.03
N ASP A 120 43.10 34.32 39.21
CA ASP A 120 43.74 35.65 39.11
C ASP A 120 45.28 35.74 39.20
N SER A 121 46.02 34.70 38.78
CA SER A 121 47.47 34.73 38.67
C SER A 121 47.89 35.06 37.24
N GLY A 122 47.70 36.32 36.85
CA GLY A 122 48.36 36.98 35.71
C GLY A 122 48.68 36.13 34.47
N GLY A 123 47.71 35.99 33.56
CA GLY A 123 47.97 35.79 32.13
C GLY A 123 48.51 34.42 31.70
N GLY A 124 47.70 33.37 31.81
CA GLY A 124 47.97 32.09 31.15
C GLY A 124 46.72 31.57 30.43
N LEU A 125 46.81 31.38 29.12
CA LEU A 125 45.78 30.67 28.32
C LEU A 125 45.62 29.25 28.86
N ILE A 126 44.41 28.89 29.30
CA ILE A 126 44.07 27.53 29.69
C ILE A 126 43.80 26.74 28.40
N TYR A 127 44.64 25.75 28.11
CA TYR A 127 44.47 24.84 26.98
C TYR A 127 43.61 23.66 27.44
N TYR A 128 42.46 23.45 26.80
CA TYR A 128 41.72 22.20 26.96
C TYR A 128 42.36 21.16 26.02
N PRO A 129 42.85 20.02 26.53
CA PRO A 129 43.31 18.96 25.64
C PRO A 129 42.10 18.43 24.87
N GLU A 130 42.19 18.48 23.53
CA GLU A 130 41.28 17.78 22.62
C GLU A 130 41.46 16.27 22.84
N ASP A 131 40.77 15.71 23.83
CA ASP A 131 40.78 14.28 24.09
C ASP A 131 39.79 13.61 23.11
N SER A 132 40.33 13.04 22.03
CA SER A 132 39.58 12.43 20.93
C SER A 132 38.81 11.15 21.31
N ASP A 133 39.04 10.61 22.52
CA ASP A 133 38.58 9.28 22.92
C ASP A 133 37.47 9.29 23.99
N ARG A 134 36.77 10.42 24.17
CA ARG A 134 35.77 10.64 25.23
C ARG A 134 34.40 9.95 24.97
N GLU A 135 34.42 8.71 24.47
CA GLU A 135 33.21 7.93 24.19
C GLU A 135 32.69 7.11 25.40
N LYS A 136 33.33 7.17 26.58
CA LYS A 136 32.85 6.42 27.76
C LYS A 136 32.79 7.25 29.04
N ARG A 137 31.54 7.40 29.48
CA ARG A 137 31.06 7.91 30.77
C ARG A 137 31.95 7.49 31.94
N GLU A 138 32.54 8.47 32.61
CA GLU A 138 32.75 8.53 34.06
C GLU A 138 33.22 9.96 34.38
N ASN A 139 32.47 10.67 35.23
CA ASN A 139 32.91 11.95 35.80
C ASN A 139 34.09 11.67 36.74
N ARG A 140 35.31 11.61 36.21
CA ARG A 140 36.52 11.65 37.04
C ARG A 140 36.78 13.10 37.41
N VAL A 141 36.50 13.43 38.66
CA VAL A 141 37.16 14.55 39.32
C VAL A 141 38.63 14.14 39.44
N TRP A 142 39.49 14.73 38.61
CA TRP A 142 40.93 14.60 38.79
C TRP A 142 41.30 15.35 40.07
N LYS A 143 41.38 14.64 41.19
CA LYS A 143 42.22 15.07 42.30
C LYS A 143 43.62 14.64 41.95
N LEU A 144 44.51 15.59 41.67
CA LEU A 144 45.94 15.35 41.73
C LEU A 144 46.25 14.86 43.15
N GLU A 145 46.67 13.61 43.27
CA GLU A 145 47.17 13.10 44.55
C GLU A 145 48.60 13.61 44.71
N ASP A 146 48.74 14.68 45.50
CA ASP A 146 50.03 15.26 45.85
C ASP A 146 50.75 14.34 46.85
N GLY A 147 51.54 13.42 46.29
CA GLY A 147 52.53 12.65 47.02
C GLY A 147 53.85 13.41 47.13
N GLY A 148 53.90 14.47 47.94
CA GLY A 148 55.12 15.25 48.16
C GLY A 148 55.06 16.12 49.42
N ASP A 149 55.70 15.65 50.49
CA ASP A 149 55.83 16.35 51.77
C ASP A 149 56.87 17.48 51.66
N GLY A 150 56.41 18.73 51.80
CA GLY A 150 57.25 19.87 52.20
C GLY A 150 57.55 20.93 51.13
N GLY A 151 56.62 21.86 50.94
CA GLY A 151 56.86 23.15 50.29
C GLY A 151 55.56 23.94 50.23
N ASP A 152 55.56 25.19 50.70
CA ASP A 152 54.44 26.14 50.53
C ASP A 152 54.25 26.41 49.02
N GLU A 153 53.53 25.53 48.33
CA GLU A 153 53.11 25.70 46.95
C GLU A 153 51.72 26.35 46.98
N ASP A 154 51.66 27.59 46.50
CA ASP A 154 50.42 28.33 46.26
C ASP A 154 49.57 27.53 45.27
N ASP A 155 48.71 26.68 45.82
CA ASP A 155 47.74 25.86 45.12
C ASP A 155 46.74 26.79 44.41
N SER A 156 47.12 27.22 43.21
CA SER A 156 46.30 28.03 42.30
C SER A 156 45.17 27.16 41.74
N GLY A 157 44.27 26.76 42.64
CA GLY A 157 43.16 25.87 42.34
C GLY A 157 42.31 26.42 41.19
N VAL A 158 42.33 25.72 40.06
CA VAL A 158 41.41 25.99 38.95
C VAL A 158 40.02 25.54 39.39
N SER A 159 39.10 26.51 39.54
CA SER A 159 37.71 26.21 39.83
C SER A 159 36.93 26.08 38.52
N CYS A 160 36.37 24.90 38.27
CA CYS A 160 35.48 24.66 37.14
C CYS A 160 34.02 24.55 37.61
N SER A 161 33.10 25.10 36.82
CA SER A 161 31.67 24.96 37.03
C SER A 161 31.03 24.40 35.76
N THR A 162 30.14 23.42 35.90
CA THR A 162 29.37 22.85 34.79
C THR A 162 27.91 23.22 34.94
N SER A 163 27.36 23.85 33.89
CA SER A 163 25.93 24.17 33.79
C SER A 163 25.26 23.21 32.82
N TYR A 164 24.01 22.81 33.09
CA TYR A 164 23.21 21.92 32.25
C TYR A 164 22.04 22.66 31.64
N TYR A 165 21.83 22.44 30.35
CA TYR A 165 20.81 23.10 29.54
C TYR A 165 19.92 22.07 28.85
N SER A 166 18.70 22.49 28.53
CA SER A 166 17.77 21.70 27.74
C SER A 166 17.02 22.61 26.77
N GLU A 167 16.97 22.18 25.51
CA GLU A 167 16.27 22.86 24.43
C GLU A 167 15.36 21.87 23.71
N SER A 168 14.25 22.36 23.16
CA SER A 168 13.33 21.56 22.37
C SER A 168 13.01 22.25 21.05
N ALA A 169 12.91 21.46 19.98
CA ALA A 169 12.49 21.93 18.66
C ALA A 169 11.45 20.98 18.07
N THR A 170 10.56 21.53 17.26
CA THR A 170 9.57 20.76 16.49
C THR A 170 9.65 21.13 15.03
N PHE A 171 9.79 20.12 14.17
CA PHE A 171 9.74 20.26 12.72
C PHE A 171 8.51 19.51 12.19
N GLU A 172 7.92 20.03 11.13
CA GLU A 172 6.68 19.49 10.57
C GLU A 172 6.75 19.42 9.05
N ASP A 173 6.16 18.36 8.50
CA ASP A 173 5.85 18.23 7.08
C ASP A 173 4.40 17.78 6.86
N ARG A 174 3.84 18.13 5.70
CA ARG A 174 2.44 17.88 5.35
C ARG A 174 2.31 17.41 3.91
N GLU A 175 1.57 16.32 3.73
CA GLU A 175 1.21 15.81 2.40
C GLU A 175 -0.29 15.64 2.27
N ILE A 176 -0.80 15.76 1.04
CA ILE A 176 -2.21 15.45 0.75
C ILE A 176 -2.43 13.96 1.04
N SER A 177 -3.43 13.67 1.88
CA SER A 177 -3.75 12.30 2.24
C SER A 177 -4.38 11.58 1.04
N PRO A 178 -3.94 10.34 0.71
CA PRO A 178 -4.70 9.46 -0.15
C PRO A 178 -6.06 9.16 0.48
N SER A 179 -7.04 8.82 -0.36
CA SER A 179 -8.35 8.39 0.11
C SER A 179 -8.24 7.05 0.82
N GLN A 180 -9.07 6.82 1.83
CA GLN A 180 -9.16 5.48 2.40
C GLN A 180 -9.93 4.58 1.44
N PHE A 181 -9.34 3.44 1.09
CA PHE A 181 -10.02 2.40 0.33
C PHE A 181 -11.16 1.84 1.17
N ILE A 182 -12.38 1.95 0.64
CA ILE A 182 -13.55 1.35 1.27
C ILE A 182 -13.63 -0.08 0.75
N PHE A 183 -13.40 -1.04 1.64
CA PHE A 183 -13.51 -2.44 1.26
C PHE A 183 -14.95 -2.73 0.79
N PRO A 184 -15.11 -3.35 -0.40
CA PRO A 184 -16.40 -3.72 -0.89
C PRO A 184 -17.12 -4.56 0.15
N THR A 185 -18.36 -4.17 0.44
CA THR A 185 -19.24 -4.98 1.26
C THR A 185 -20.04 -5.92 0.36
N LYS A 186 -21.24 -6.30 0.78
CA LYS A 186 -22.11 -7.24 0.07
C LYS A 186 -22.30 -6.82 -1.39
N GLN A 187 -22.12 -7.78 -2.31
CA GLN A 187 -22.34 -7.58 -3.74
C GLN A 187 -23.70 -8.16 -4.13
N ALA A 188 -24.46 -7.44 -4.97
CA ALA A 188 -25.75 -7.91 -5.45
C ALA A 188 -25.56 -8.95 -6.57
N ILE A 189 -25.91 -10.20 -6.29
CA ILE A 189 -25.78 -11.32 -7.23
C ILE A 189 -27.16 -11.79 -7.66
N THR A 190 -27.44 -11.70 -8.95
CA THR A 190 -28.67 -12.21 -9.54
C THR A 190 -28.36 -13.48 -10.33
N ILE A 191 -29.04 -14.58 -10.03
CA ILE A 191 -28.94 -15.81 -10.81
C ILE A 191 -30.22 -15.93 -11.65
N GLU A 192 -30.07 -15.80 -12.97
CA GLU A 192 -31.15 -15.98 -13.92
C GLU A 192 -31.15 -17.42 -14.42
N LYS A 193 -32.17 -18.18 -14.01
CA LYS A 193 -32.35 -19.57 -14.44
C LYS A 193 -33.27 -19.64 -15.64
N TYR A 194 -32.79 -20.23 -16.73
CA TYR A 194 -33.58 -20.48 -17.94
C TYR A 194 -33.94 -21.96 -18.02
N ARG A 195 -35.24 -22.26 -18.00
CA ARG A 195 -35.76 -23.61 -18.29
C ARG A 195 -35.70 -23.86 -19.81
N GLY A 196 -35.15 -25.00 -20.23
CA GLY A 196 -34.98 -25.36 -21.65
C GLY A 196 -34.14 -26.64 -21.86
N VAL A 197 -33.87 -27.00 -23.12
CA VAL A 197 -33.13 -28.23 -23.52
C VAL A 197 -31.70 -28.28 -22.97
N VAL A 198 -31.15 -27.13 -22.59
CA VAL A 198 -29.93 -27.03 -21.78
C VAL A 198 -30.23 -25.97 -20.73
N PRO A 199 -30.45 -26.34 -19.45
CA PRO A 199 -30.58 -25.33 -18.42
C PRO A 199 -29.28 -24.53 -18.40
N LYS A 200 -29.44 -23.22 -18.47
CA LYS A 200 -28.33 -22.27 -18.34
C LYS A 200 -28.71 -21.35 -17.22
N GLU A 201 -27.85 -21.27 -16.22
CA GLU A 201 -27.94 -20.23 -15.20
C GLU A 201 -26.92 -19.15 -15.58
N ILE A 202 -27.40 -17.91 -15.65
CA ILE A 202 -26.56 -16.74 -15.93
C ILE A 202 -26.39 -15.99 -14.62
N ILE A 203 -25.14 -15.80 -14.21
CA ILE A 203 -24.82 -15.06 -12.99
C ILE A 203 -24.58 -13.61 -13.40
N LYS A 204 -25.36 -12.69 -12.85
CA LYS A 204 -25.20 -11.25 -13.09
C LYS A 204 -24.78 -10.56 -11.80
N PHE A 205 -23.76 -9.73 -11.92
CA PHE A 205 -23.33 -8.84 -10.87
C PHE A 205 -23.83 -7.44 -11.19
N ARG A 206 -24.86 -6.98 -10.48
CA ARG A 206 -25.36 -5.61 -10.64
C ARG A 206 -24.59 -4.69 -9.72
N ASP A 207 -24.15 -3.56 -10.25
CA ASP A 207 -23.48 -2.50 -9.48
C ASP A 207 -22.26 -3.02 -8.71
N MET A 208 -21.47 -3.90 -9.34
CA MET A 208 -20.26 -4.44 -8.73
C MET A 208 -19.32 -3.30 -8.36
N ASP A 209 -18.88 -3.31 -7.11
CA ASP A 209 -17.99 -2.29 -6.57
C ASP A 209 -16.74 -2.10 -7.44
N GLU A 210 -16.33 -0.85 -7.62
CA GLU A 210 -15.18 -0.51 -8.47
C GLU A 210 -13.86 -1.02 -7.87
N GLY A 211 -13.79 -1.21 -6.55
CA GLY A 211 -12.64 -1.77 -5.85
C GLY A 211 -12.41 -3.26 -6.09
N ILE A 212 -13.38 -3.98 -6.70
CA ILE A 212 -13.22 -5.39 -7.07
C ILE A 212 -12.42 -5.49 -8.37
N ILE A 213 -11.20 -6.02 -8.24
CA ILE A 213 -10.26 -6.20 -9.37
C ILE A 213 -10.43 -7.55 -10.06
N ALA A 214 -10.94 -8.56 -9.35
CA ALA A 214 -11.25 -9.87 -9.91
C ALA A 214 -12.36 -10.57 -9.12
N TYR A 215 -13.01 -11.54 -9.75
CA TYR A 215 -13.89 -12.47 -9.06
C TYR A 215 -13.73 -13.88 -9.60
N ARG A 216 -13.96 -14.87 -8.75
CA ARG A 216 -13.92 -16.29 -9.06
C ARG A 216 -15.20 -16.96 -8.63
N ILE A 217 -15.77 -17.76 -9.52
CA ILE A 217 -16.94 -18.59 -9.25
C ILE A 217 -16.51 -20.03 -9.40
N THR A 218 -16.77 -20.81 -8.37
CA THR A 218 -16.43 -22.23 -8.32
C THR A 218 -17.71 -23.06 -8.27
N THR A 219 -17.73 -24.13 -9.04
CA THR A 219 -18.79 -25.15 -9.04
C THR A 219 -18.20 -26.52 -8.71
N GLY A 220 -19.04 -27.56 -8.65
CA GLY A 220 -18.56 -28.94 -8.47
C GLY A 220 -17.62 -29.43 -9.58
N ASN A 221 -17.72 -28.89 -10.80
CA ASN A 221 -17.00 -29.39 -11.99
C ASN A 221 -15.91 -28.45 -12.52
N GLY A 222 -15.80 -27.24 -11.98
CA GLY A 222 -14.81 -26.28 -12.47
C GLY A 222 -14.89 -24.91 -11.80
N SER A 223 -14.10 -23.98 -12.30
CA SER A 223 -14.17 -22.58 -11.90
C SER A 223 -13.97 -21.65 -13.08
N VAL A 224 -14.54 -20.46 -12.98
CA VAL A 224 -14.25 -19.35 -13.88
C VAL A 224 -13.79 -18.16 -13.05
N MET A 225 -12.72 -17.51 -13.48
CA MET A 225 -12.21 -16.29 -12.89
C MET A 225 -12.21 -15.18 -13.94
N HIS A 226 -12.75 -14.02 -13.57
CA HIS A 226 -12.70 -12.83 -14.39
C HIS A 226 -11.81 -11.79 -13.71
N ARG A 227 -10.71 -11.42 -14.34
CA ARG A 227 -9.89 -10.27 -13.94
C ARG A 227 -10.39 -9.02 -14.65
N ARG A 228 -10.93 -8.08 -13.87
CA ARG A 228 -11.49 -6.79 -14.30
C ARG A 228 -10.46 -5.66 -14.30
N LYS A 229 -9.42 -5.79 -13.48
CA LYS A 229 -8.32 -4.82 -13.38
C LYS A 229 -6.99 -5.55 -13.18
N ILE A 230 -5.92 -4.88 -13.56
CA ILE A 230 -4.55 -5.31 -13.29
C ILE A 230 -3.75 -4.12 -12.76
N GLY A 231 -2.88 -4.36 -11.79
CA GLY A 231 -2.01 -3.32 -11.25
C GLY A 231 -0.73 -3.23 -12.06
N ARG A 232 -0.36 -2.03 -12.49
CA ARG A 232 0.98 -1.73 -13.01
C ARG A 232 1.80 -1.05 -11.90
N ILE A 233 3.03 -1.50 -11.69
CA ILE A 233 3.94 -0.86 -10.72
C ILE A 233 4.42 0.47 -11.31
N GLU A 234 4.20 1.56 -10.59
CA GLU A 234 4.67 2.90 -10.92
C GLU A 234 5.36 3.54 -9.70
N THR A 235 6.01 4.69 -9.91
CA THR A 235 6.74 5.42 -8.86
C THR A 235 6.24 6.85 -8.74
N THR A 236 6.16 7.36 -7.51
CA THR A 236 5.88 8.77 -7.24
C THR A 236 7.08 9.63 -7.62
N THR A 237 6.93 10.96 -7.63
CA THR A 237 8.05 11.90 -7.81
C THR A 237 9.12 11.75 -6.74
N LYS A 238 8.73 11.34 -5.52
CA LYS A 238 9.62 11.00 -4.40
C LYS A 238 10.09 9.53 -4.45
N GLY A 239 9.85 8.78 -5.52
CA GLY A 239 10.40 7.44 -5.73
C GLY A 239 9.75 6.32 -4.91
N THR A 240 8.59 6.54 -4.29
CA THR A 240 7.81 5.48 -3.62
C THR A 240 7.01 4.70 -4.66
N PHE A 241 7.00 3.37 -4.55
CA PHE A 241 6.22 2.52 -5.45
C PHE A 241 4.73 2.53 -5.10
N PHE A 242 3.89 2.51 -6.13
CA PHE A 242 2.44 2.33 -6.01
C PHE A 242 1.90 1.46 -7.13
N MET A 243 0.70 0.93 -6.93
CA MET A 243 0.02 0.08 -7.91
C MET A 243 -1.03 0.88 -8.68
N ASN A 244 -0.77 1.18 -9.96
CA ASN A 244 -1.71 1.85 -10.85
C ASN A 244 -2.67 0.85 -11.50
N LEU A 245 -3.93 0.85 -11.08
CA LEU A 245 -4.96 -0.06 -11.57
C LEU A 245 -5.45 0.37 -12.96
N THR A 246 -5.33 -0.55 -13.92
CA THR A 246 -5.82 -0.38 -15.29
C THR A 246 -6.93 -1.40 -15.56
N LEU A 247 -7.97 -0.97 -16.28
CA LEU A 247 -9.04 -1.88 -16.71
C LEU A 247 -8.46 -3.02 -17.56
N LEU A 248 -8.88 -4.23 -17.24
CA LEU A 248 -8.54 -5.47 -17.91
C LEU A 248 -9.82 -6.31 -18.04
N SER A 249 -9.90 -7.18 -19.03
CA SER A 249 -11.01 -8.14 -19.13
C SER A 249 -10.45 -9.48 -19.58
N VAL A 250 -9.89 -10.23 -18.64
CA VAL A 250 -9.28 -11.55 -18.90
C VAL A 250 -10.04 -12.62 -18.13
N TRP A 251 -10.39 -13.68 -18.85
CA TRP A 251 -11.11 -14.82 -18.34
C TRP A 251 -10.20 -16.03 -18.24
N GLU A 252 -10.14 -16.64 -17.07
CA GLU A 252 -9.45 -17.90 -16.84
C GLU A 252 -10.48 -18.96 -16.45
N LYS A 253 -10.35 -20.14 -17.05
CA LYS A 253 -11.27 -21.25 -16.82
C LYS A 253 -10.49 -22.49 -16.44
N THR A 254 -10.98 -23.20 -15.43
CA THR A 254 -10.54 -24.55 -15.08
C THR A 254 -11.74 -25.50 -15.04
N GLY A 255 -11.54 -26.74 -15.49
CA GLY A 255 -12.61 -27.76 -15.48
C GLY A 255 -13.69 -27.58 -16.54
N SER A 256 -14.86 -28.18 -16.30
CA SER A 256 -16.06 -28.13 -17.16
C SER A 256 -17.24 -27.51 -16.42
N GLY A 257 -18.42 -27.43 -17.04
CA GLY A 257 -19.65 -26.98 -16.36
C GLY A 257 -19.84 -25.46 -16.22
N ILE A 258 -18.77 -24.66 -16.24
CA ILE A 258 -18.85 -23.19 -16.22
C ILE A 258 -18.11 -22.55 -17.40
N TYR A 259 -18.71 -21.52 -17.99
CA TYR A 259 -18.22 -20.75 -19.13
C TYR A 259 -18.56 -19.28 -18.90
N HIS A 260 -18.28 -18.42 -19.87
CA HIS A 260 -18.71 -17.03 -19.84
C HIS A 260 -19.25 -16.61 -21.20
N TRP A 261 -20.12 -15.60 -21.20
CA TRP A 261 -20.58 -14.90 -22.39
C TRP A 261 -20.52 -13.41 -22.12
N ARG A 262 -19.61 -12.72 -22.82
CA ARG A 262 -19.25 -11.33 -22.48
C ARG A 262 -18.78 -11.28 -21.02
N ASP A 263 -19.40 -10.42 -20.22
CA ASP A 263 -19.09 -10.19 -18.81
C ASP A 263 -19.82 -11.16 -17.86
N ASP A 264 -20.75 -11.96 -18.38
CA ASP A 264 -21.61 -12.81 -17.58
C ASP A 264 -21.11 -14.27 -17.55
N PRO A 265 -20.82 -14.85 -16.37
CA PRO A 265 -20.64 -16.27 -16.20
C PRO A 265 -21.91 -17.05 -16.55
N ILE A 266 -21.73 -18.14 -17.29
CA ILE A 266 -22.79 -19.10 -17.62
C ILE A 266 -22.41 -20.45 -17.04
N MET A 267 -23.27 -21.01 -16.21
CA MET A 267 -23.11 -22.34 -15.63
C MET A 267 -24.15 -23.31 -16.22
N GLY A 268 -23.77 -24.58 -16.29
CA GLY A 268 -24.66 -25.71 -16.56
C GLY A 268 -25.42 -26.15 -15.31
N ASP A 269 -25.74 -27.44 -15.23
CA ASP A 269 -26.54 -28.05 -14.14
C ASP A 269 -25.78 -28.28 -12.82
N ASP A 270 -24.75 -27.49 -12.53
CA ASP A 270 -23.95 -27.63 -11.32
C ASP A 270 -24.37 -26.64 -10.24
N GLU A 271 -24.05 -26.93 -8.97
CA GLU A 271 -24.23 -25.97 -7.87
C GLU A 271 -23.00 -25.07 -7.73
N ILE A 272 -23.23 -23.79 -7.43
CA ILE A 272 -22.18 -22.85 -7.03
C ILE A 272 -21.71 -23.25 -5.63
N THR A 273 -20.44 -23.63 -5.53
CA THR A 273 -19.80 -23.97 -4.25
C THR A 273 -19.24 -22.74 -3.58
N ASP A 274 -18.71 -21.79 -4.36
CA ASP A 274 -18.05 -20.59 -3.83
C ASP A 274 -18.04 -19.42 -4.81
N ILE A 275 -18.08 -18.19 -4.27
CA ILE A 275 -17.86 -16.94 -5.00
C ILE A 275 -16.88 -16.08 -4.18
N ILE A 276 -15.69 -15.88 -4.74
CA ILE A 276 -14.64 -15.05 -4.15
C ILE A 276 -14.52 -13.76 -4.95
N PHE A 277 -14.46 -12.63 -4.26
CA PHE A 277 -14.11 -11.34 -4.83
C PHE A 277 -12.73 -10.93 -4.34
N ASP A 278 -11.87 -10.49 -5.23
CA ASP A 278 -10.53 -10.01 -4.91
C ASP A 278 -10.47 -8.50 -5.11
N THR A 279 -9.83 -7.83 -4.15
CA THR A 279 -9.45 -6.41 -4.21
C THR A 279 -7.94 -6.29 -4.43
N ALA A 280 -7.47 -5.07 -4.69
CA ALA A 280 -6.04 -4.77 -4.71
C ALA A 280 -5.30 -5.17 -3.41
N TYR A 281 -6.01 -5.22 -2.28
CA TYR A 281 -5.49 -5.48 -0.95
C TYR A 281 -5.71 -6.92 -0.47
N GLY A 282 -6.10 -7.81 -1.39
CA GLY A 282 -6.42 -9.21 -1.11
C GLY A 282 -7.93 -9.52 -1.21
N PRO A 283 -8.36 -10.71 -0.76
CA PRO A 283 -9.75 -11.13 -0.83
C PRO A 283 -10.67 -10.15 -0.10
N ALA A 284 -11.79 -9.78 -0.72
CA ALA A 284 -12.84 -9.04 -0.05
C ALA A 284 -13.34 -9.84 1.18
N LEU A 285 -13.74 -9.13 2.24
CA LEU A 285 -14.24 -9.76 3.47
C LEU A 285 -15.35 -10.77 3.13
N ASN A 286 -15.23 -11.98 3.69
CA ASN A 286 -16.03 -13.15 3.32
C ASN A 286 -17.53 -12.80 3.24
N ILE A 287 -18.04 -12.69 2.01
CA ILE A 287 -19.44 -12.37 1.74
C ILE A 287 -20.17 -13.70 1.70
N ASP A 288 -21.08 -13.93 2.65
CA ASP A 288 -22.01 -15.06 2.54
C ASP A 288 -22.96 -14.80 1.36
N PHE A 289 -22.53 -15.27 0.19
CA PHE A 289 -23.25 -15.08 -1.07
C PHE A 289 -24.65 -15.71 -1.04
N ARG A 290 -24.88 -16.74 -0.21
CA ARG A 290 -26.17 -17.43 -0.16
C ARG A 290 -27.28 -16.54 0.35
N SER A 291 -26.96 -15.59 1.23
CA SER A 291 -27.92 -14.66 1.80
C SER A 291 -28.38 -13.57 0.82
N GLU A 292 -27.60 -13.31 -0.24
CA GLU A 292 -27.79 -12.18 -1.16
C GLU A 292 -28.14 -12.61 -2.60
N MET A 293 -28.21 -13.91 -2.87
CA MET A 293 -28.57 -14.44 -4.18
C MET A 293 -30.08 -14.30 -4.43
N VAL A 294 -30.42 -13.50 -5.43
CA VAL A 294 -31.80 -13.43 -5.93
C VAL A 294 -31.93 -14.35 -7.14
N TYR A 295 -32.74 -15.39 -6.98
CA TYR A 295 -33.08 -16.32 -8.06
C TYR A 295 -34.23 -15.77 -8.88
N HIS A 296 -33.96 -15.47 -10.14
CA HIS A 296 -34.98 -15.15 -11.12
C HIS A 296 -35.19 -16.34 -12.04
N GLU A 297 -36.33 -17.00 -11.86
CA GLU A 297 -36.77 -18.01 -12.80
C GLU A 297 -37.44 -17.32 -13.99
N ASN A 298 -36.71 -17.27 -15.11
CA ASN A 298 -37.29 -16.77 -16.34
C ASN A 298 -38.25 -17.85 -16.88
N LYS A 299 -39.50 -17.46 -17.12
CA LYS A 299 -40.44 -18.29 -17.87
C LYS A 299 -39.74 -18.70 -19.17
N GLU A 300 -39.78 -19.99 -19.48
CA GLU A 300 -39.21 -20.58 -20.68
C GLU A 300 -39.34 -19.58 -21.82
N THR A 301 -38.21 -19.22 -22.46
CA THR A 301 -38.29 -18.57 -23.74
C THR A 301 -39.04 -19.57 -24.59
N ASN A 302 -40.32 -19.26 -24.82
CA ASN A 302 -41.26 -20.08 -25.54
C ASN A 302 -40.88 -19.98 -27.03
N ILE A 303 -39.63 -20.32 -27.36
CA ILE A 303 -39.24 -20.97 -28.60
C ILE A 303 -40.01 -22.29 -28.54
N GLN A 304 -41.31 -22.18 -28.78
CA GLN A 304 -42.29 -23.24 -28.63
C GLN A 304 -41.79 -24.48 -29.37
N PRO A 305 -42.34 -25.66 -29.06
CA PRO A 305 -42.38 -26.79 -30.00
C PRO A 305 -42.68 -26.35 -31.45
N GLY A 306 -43.38 -25.22 -31.63
CA GLY A 306 -43.60 -24.53 -32.90
C GLY A 306 -42.36 -24.15 -33.70
N VAL A 307 -41.25 -23.69 -33.11
CA VAL A 307 -40.03 -23.38 -33.88
C VAL A 307 -39.36 -24.65 -34.37
N TRP A 308 -39.32 -25.70 -33.54
CA TRP A 308 -38.88 -27.02 -33.98
C TRP A 308 -39.79 -27.59 -35.06
N SER A 309 -41.10 -27.36 -34.96
CA SER A 309 -42.08 -27.75 -35.98
C SER A 309 -41.88 -26.96 -37.28
N VAL A 310 -41.52 -25.68 -37.21
CA VAL A 310 -41.17 -24.84 -38.36
C VAL A 310 -39.87 -25.32 -39.00
N ILE A 311 -38.81 -25.58 -38.22
CA ILE A 311 -37.55 -26.13 -38.73
C ILE A 311 -37.80 -27.50 -39.39
N TYR A 312 -38.61 -28.35 -38.76
CA TYR A 312 -38.96 -29.67 -39.29
C TYR A 312 -39.76 -29.56 -40.60
N LEU A 313 -40.74 -28.66 -40.68
CA LEU A 313 -41.48 -28.36 -41.91
C LEU A 313 -40.56 -27.84 -43.02
N VAL A 314 -39.65 -26.92 -42.69
CA VAL A 314 -38.67 -26.37 -43.64
C VAL A 314 -37.75 -27.47 -44.16
N LEU A 315 -37.26 -28.36 -43.29
CA LEU A 315 -36.44 -29.51 -43.69
C LEU A 315 -37.20 -30.48 -44.61
N ILE A 316 -38.46 -30.80 -44.30
CA ILE A 316 -39.31 -31.63 -45.16
C ILE A 316 -39.51 -30.97 -46.53
N PHE A 317 -39.78 -29.66 -46.55
CA PHE A 317 -40.01 -28.92 -47.79
C PHE A 317 -38.76 -28.92 -48.68
N PHE A 318 -37.58 -28.65 -48.11
CA PHE A 318 -36.30 -28.73 -48.84
C PHE A 318 -35.97 -30.15 -49.31
N THR A 319 -36.29 -31.17 -48.52
CA THR A 319 -36.13 -32.58 -48.93
C THR A 319 -37.04 -32.91 -50.11
N GLY A 320 -38.29 -32.42 -50.12
CA GLY A 320 -39.20 -32.55 -51.25
C GLY A 320 -38.69 -31.87 -52.52
N ILE A 321 -38.20 -30.62 -52.41
CA ILE A 321 -37.58 -29.90 -53.54
C ILE A 321 -36.37 -30.66 -54.08
N TYR A 322 -35.51 -31.18 -53.19
CA TYR A 322 -34.33 -31.94 -53.58
C TYR A 322 -34.70 -33.22 -54.35
N ILE A 323 -35.71 -33.96 -53.88
CA ILE A 323 -36.21 -35.16 -54.58
C ILE A 323 -36.75 -34.78 -55.95
N MET A 324 -37.61 -33.76 -56.05
CA MET A 324 -38.17 -33.30 -57.33
C MET A 324 -37.07 -32.87 -58.32
N HIS A 325 -36.08 -32.09 -57.87
CA HIS A 325 -34.95 -31.66 -58.69
C HIS A 325 -34.06 -32.84 -59.13
N LYS A 326 -33.88 -33.86 -58.29
CA LYS A 326 -33.14 -35.07 -58.67
C LYS A 326 -33.91 -35.92 -59.68
N SER A 327 -35.22 -36.05 -59.52
CA SER A 327 -36.09 -36.78 -60.44
C SER A 327 -36.25 -36.11 -61.80
N SER A 328 -36.16 -34.78 -61.90
CA SER A 328 -36.25 -34.07 -63.19
C SER A 328 -34.99 -34.15 -64.06
N ARG A 329 -33.91 -34.77 -63.57
CA ARG A 329 -32.64 -34.97 -64.32
C ARG A 329 -32.49 -36.38 -64.90
N PHE A 330 -33.46 -37.27 -64.67
CA PHE A 330 -33.57 -38.58 -65.31
C PHE A 330 -34.68 -38.55 -66.36
#